data_AF-A0A151AYS7-F1
#
_entry.id   AF-A0A151AYS7-F1
#
_cell.length_a   1.000
_cell.length_b   1.000
_cell.length_c   1.000
_cell.angle_alpha   90.00
_cell.angle_beta   90.00
_cell.angle_gamma   90.00
#
_symmetry.space_group_name_H-M   'P 1'
#
loop_
_entity.id
_entity.type
_entity.pdbx_description
1 polymer ?
#
loop_
_entity_poly.entity_id
_entity_poly.type
_entity_poly.pdbx_seq_one_letter_code
_entity_poly.pdbx_strand_id
1 'polypeptide(L)'
;MGMSFLSFSKEVRLDDLCEAVRHCTLCSRLCHRTKIFSKFNGNIYSKVMFVAEAPGRLGADRTGIPLYGDKTGDNFETLLGNIGWRREDIFITNAVLCNPREENGNNSTPTREEIINCIPYLEMTIELIQPDVIVTLGQKALDALNFISPHSYKLKEQVGIPFKWERRLVVPLYHPGPRALLHRSLTKQRSDFIRLAKIVHPVKGLIKHSLRREVSHYNQEIISPKALHKLILMVIQTLGQVTYFKLTKLLYFIDLEALQRFGQTLTGEIYLRQQEGPWMPSLKKAISFMSEKEIKVFHHRIPIVSRGPSPRFSIDFNEQTLEFVLEVLDKYGNLTNTEIKTLAYRTAPMKYILKQEAQGRDMRKVPVIYNNKVSYELDGSS
;
A
#
# COMPACT_ATOMS: atom_id res chain seq x y z
N MET A 1 10.93 -8.44 -46.51
CA MET A 1 11.82 -7.47 -45.84
C MET A 1 11.25 -7.20 -44.45
N GLY A 2 11.44 -8.14 -43.52
CA GLY A 2 10.84 -8.09 -42.19
C GLY A 2 11.85 -7.53 -41.19
N MET A 3 11.84 -6.20 -41.00
CA MET A 3 12.54 -5.61 -39.87
C MET A 3 11.78 -5.96 -38.60
N SER A 4 12.31 -6.92 -37.85
CA SER A 4 11.90 -7.19 -36.47
C SER A 4 12.16 -5.94 -35.64
N PHE A 5 11.09 -5.30 -35.15
CA PHE A 5 11.14 -4.15 -34.22
C PHE A 5 11.81 -4.48 -32.86
N LEU A 6 12.28 -5.72 -32.65
CA LEU A 6 12.76 -6.23 -31.36
C LEU A 6 14.28 -6.06 -31.12
N SER A 7 15.02 -5.36 -31.97
CA SER A 7 16.50 -5.31 -31.88
C SER A 7 17.13 -3.95 -31.52
N PHE A 8 16.36 -2.88 -31.35
CA PHE A 8 16.92 -1.56 -31.03
C PHE A 8 17.19 -1.39 -29.53
N SER A 9 18.35 -0.80 -29.20
CA SER A 9 18.75 -0.52 -27.82
C SER A 9 17.78 0.47 -27.16
N LYS A 10 17.77 0.54 -25.82
CA LYS A 10 16.89 1.47 -25.09
C LYS A 10 17.20 2.92 -25.44
N GLU A 11 18.45 3.24 -25.76
CA GLU A 11 18.91 4.56 -26.19
C GLU A 11 18.27 4.96 -27.52
N VAL A 12 18.33 4.09 -28.53
CA VAL A 12 17.70 4.35 -29.84
C VAL A 12 16.20 4.54 -29.68
N ARG A 13 15.55 3.67 -28.90
CA ARG A 13 14.12 3.80 -28.60
C ARG A 13 13.78 5.08 -27.83
N LEU A 14 14.70 5.57 -26.99
CA LEU A 14 14.53 6.84 -26.27
C LEU A 14 14.61 8.01 -27.24
N ASP A 15 15.57 7.99 -28.15
CA ASP A 15 15.75 9.03 -29.16
C ASP A 15 14.53 9.12 -30.08
N ASP A 16 14.01 7.97 -30.54
CA ASP A 16 12.76 7.91 -31.32
C ASP A 16 11.57 8.49 -30.55
N LEU A 17 11.44 8.14 -29.26
CA LEU A 17 10.37 8.65 -28.41
C LEU A 17 10.53 10.16 -28.13
N CYS A 18 11.76 10.65 -27.97
CA CYS A 18 12.04 12.08 -27.83
C CYS A 18 11.64 12.85 -29.09
N GLU A 19 11.94 12.31 -30.28
CA GLU A 19 11.56 12.94 -31.54
C GLU A 19 10.05 12.95 -31.73
N ALA A 20 9.36 11.85 -31.42
CA ALA A 20 7.91 11.78 -31.44
C ALA A 20 7.26 12.82 -30.49
N VAL A 21 7.76 12.92 -29.26
CA VAL A 21 7.28 13.91 -28.28
C VAL A 21 7.53 15.34 -28.75
N ARG A 22 8.71 15.62 -29.36
CA ARG A 22 9.08 16.96 -29.82
C ARG A 22 8.09 17.52 -30.84
N HIS A 23 7.57 16.66 -31.71
CA HIS A 23 6.60 17.01 -32.76
C HIS A 23 5.13 16.86 -32.35
N CYS A 24 4.85 16.53 -31.08
CA CYS A 24 3.49 16.35 -30.62
C CYS A 24 2.68 17.66 -30.69
N THR A 25 1.52 17.59 -31.36
CA THR A 25 0.55 18.69 -31.54
C THR A 25 -0.86 18.38 -31.03
N LEU A 26 -1.05 17.26 -30.32
CA LEU A 26 -2.37 16.74 -29.94
C LEU A 26 -3.22 17.69 -29.06
N CYS A 27 -2.58 18.60 -28.31
CA CYS A 27 -3.27 19.56 -27.46
C CYS A 27 -3.11 20.97 -28.02
N SER A 28 -4.18 21.56 -28.58
CA SER A 28 -4.15 22.90 -29.22
C SER A 28 -3.56 23.99 -28.31
N ARG A 29 -3.89 23.98 -27.02
CA ARG A 29 -3.38 24.94 -26.02
C ARG A 29 -1.90 24.71 -25.65
N LEU A 30 -1.40 23.49 -25.79
CA LEU A 30 -0.09 23.09 -25.28
C LEU A 30 0.94 22.82 -26.37
N CYS A 31 0.53 22.69 -27.64
CA CYS A 31 1.40 22.30 -28.76
C CYS A 31 2.57 23.25 -29.00
N HIS A 32 2.49 24.51 -28.56
CA HIS A 32 3.58 25.49 -28.63
C HIS A 32 4.50 25.51 -27.40
N ARG A 33 4.21 24.71 -26.38
CA ARG A 33 5.01 24.64 -25.15
C ARG A 33 6.24 23.75 -25.34
N THR A 34 7.23 23.94 -24.47
CA THR A 34 8.36 23.04 -24.33
C THR A 34 7.86 21.66 -23.89
N LYS A 35 8.33 20.61 -24.54
CA LYS A 35 8.04 19.23 -24.14
C LYS A 35 9.14 18.71 -23.25
N ILE A 36 8.79 18.33 -22.03
CA ILE A 36 9.74 17.90 -21.00
C ILE A 36 9.89 16.38 -21.09
N PHE A 37 10.61 15.95 -22.12
CA PHE A 37 11.00 14.57 -22.33
C PHE A 37 12.31 14.51 -23.10
N SER A 38 13.38 14.07 -22.43
CA SER A 38 14.72 13.95 -22.99
C SER A 38 15.57 13.00 -22.16
N LYS A 39 16.86 12.86 -22.50
CA LYS A 39 17.85 12.19 -21.64
C LYS A 39 17.94 12.75 -20.22
N PHE A 40 17.52 14.01 -19.99
CA PHE A 40 17.52 14.61 -18.65
C PHE A 40 16.39 14.11 -17.74
N ASN A 41 15.51 13.24 -18.26
CA ASN A 41 14.51 12.55 -17.45
C ASN A 41 15.13 11.48 -16.53
N GLY A 42 16.39 11.09 -16.76
CA GLY A 42 17.16 10.24 -15.86
C GLY A 42 17.57 8.91 -16.48
N ASN A 43 17.80 7.91 -15.64
CA ASN A 43 18.36 6.62 -16.05
C ASN A 43 17.33 5.73 -16.73
N ILE A 44 17.55 5.41 -18.01
CA ILE A 44 16.65 4.55 -18.80
C ILE A 44 16.67 3.07 -18.40
N TYR A 45 17.63 2.66 -17.57
CA TYR A 45 17.72 1.36 -16.93
C TYR A 45 17.21 1.36 -15.49
N SER A 46 16.69 2.50 -15.02
CA SER A 46 16.13 2.61 -13.67
C SER A 46 15.04 1.58 -13.42
N LYS A 47 15.01 1.06 -12.21
CA LYS A 47 13.94 0.20 -11.71
C LYS A 47 12.83 0.97 -10.99
N VAL A 48 13.02 2.27 -10.81
CA VAL A 48 12.02 3.17 -10.23
C VAL A 48 11.74 4.33 -11.18
N MET A 49 10.47 4.50 -11.54
CA MET A 49 9.99 5.62 -12.33
C MET A 49 9.10 6.51 -11.46
N PHE A 50 9.38 7.81 -11.41
CA PHE A 50 8.47 8.79 -10.83
C PHE A 50 7.61 9.41 -11.93
N VAL A 51 6.30 9.49 -11.69
CA VAL A 51 5.34 10.15 -12.58
C VAL A 51 4.71 11.31 -11.81
N ALA A 52 5.00 12.54 -12.21
CA ALA A 52 4.37 13.74 -11.69
C ALA A 52 3.20 14.19 -12.57
N GLU A 53 2.52 15.27 -12.18
CA GLU A 53 1.34 15.77 -12.90
C GLU A 53 1.72 16.42 -14.24
N ALA A 54 2.49 17.51 -14.19
CA ALA A 54 2.93 18.27 -15.36
C ALA A 54 4.14 19.16 -15.00
N PRO A 55 4.92 19.64 -16.00
CA PRO A 55 5.98 20.61 -15.80
C PRO A 55 5.52 21.88 -15.09
N GLY A 56 6.33 22.40 -14.18
CA GLY A 56 6.13 23.73 -13.57
C GLY A 56 6.71 24.85 -14.43
N ARG A 57 5.99 25.97 -14.57
CA ARG A 57 6.42 27.13 -15.37
C ARG A 57 7.78 27.70 -14.99
N LEU A 58 8.09 27.79 -13.69
CA LEU A 58 9.35 28.40 -13.22
C LEU A 58 10.52 27.41 -13.23
N GLY A 59 10.21 26.10 -13.20
CA GLY A 59 11.20 25.04 -13.19
C GLY A 59 11.31 24.37 -14.56
N ALA A 60 10.77 23.17 -14.67
CA ALA A 60 10.91 22.27 -15.82
C ALA A 60 10.62 22.93 -17.19
N ASP A 61 9.62 23.80 -17.29
CA ASP A 61 9.27 24.48 -18.54
C ASP A 61 10.39 25.41 -19.07
N ARG A 62 11.24 25.92 -18.17
CA ARG A 62 12.41 26.74 -18.49
C ARG A 62 13.68 25.92 -18.60
N THR A 63 13.84 24.92 -17.73
CA THR A 63 15.10 24.16 -17.61
C THR A 63 15.17 22.98 -18.57
N GLY A 64 14.03 22.49 -19.06
CA GLY A 64 13.96 21.24 -19.82
C GLY A 64 14.05 19.98 -18.95
N ILE A 65 14.15 20.11 -17.62
CA ILE A 65 14.43 19.02 -16.69
C ILE A 65 13.22 18.81 -15.76
N PRO A 66 12.63 17.61 -15.69
CA PRO A 66 11.46 17.37 -14.85
C PRO A 66 11.78 17.53 -13.35
N LEU A 67 10.84 18.12 -12.61
CA LEU A 67 10.95 18.40 -11.16
C LEU A 67 12.28 19.09 -10.80
N TYR A 68 12.66 20.15 -11.52
CA TYR A 68 13.91 20.87 -11.30
C TYR A 68 13.76 22.38 -11.52
N GLY A 69 14.50 23.19 -10.75
CA GLY A 69 14.59 24.64 -10.92
C GLY A 69 13.45 25.45 -10.32
N ASP A 70 12.54 24.82 -9.56
CA ASP A 70 11.53 25.50 -8.76
C ASP A 70 11.36 24.85 -7.39
N LYS A 71 10.50 25.45 -6.55
CA LYS A 71 10.27 24.98 -5.18
C LYS A 71 9.78 23.52 -5.10
N THR A 72 9.07 23.05 -6.12
CA THR A 72 8.63 21.65 -6.20
C THR A 72 9.85 20.75 -6.43
N GLY A 73 10.73 21.14 -7.35
CA GLY A 73 12.00 20.45 -7.59
C GLY A 73 12.89 20.42 -6.36
N ASP A 74 13.07 21.54 -5.66
CA ASP A 74 13.89 21.61 -4.44
C ASP A 74 13.36 20.67 -3.34
N ASN A 75 12.04 20.63 -3.17
CA ASN A 75 11.40 19.74 -2.21
C ASN A 75 11.59 18.27 -2.63
N PHE A 76 11.47 17.96 -3.93
CA PHE A 76 11.69 16.62 -4.45
C PHE A 76 13.16 16.16 -4.23
N GLU A 77 14.13 17.02 -4.53
CA GLU A 77 15.55 16.76 -4.24
C GLU A 77 15.79 16.50 -2.77
N THR A 78 15.21 17.34 -1.91
CA THR A 78 15.32 17.16 -0.46
C THR A 78 14.74 15.81 -0.02
N LEU A 79 13.60 15.39 -0.57
CA LEU A 79 12.97 14.11 -0.24
C LEU A 79 13.78 12.91 -0.76
N LEU A 80 14.37 12.99 -1.95
CA LEU A 80 15.29 11.97 -2.47
C LEU A 80 16.58 11.88 -1.66
N GLY A 81 17.21 13.03 -1.37
CA GLY A 81 18.45 13.09 -0.58
C GLY A 81 18.26 12.53 0.83
N ASN A 82 17.09 12.74 1.44
CA ASN A 82 16.74 12.17 2.75
C ASN A 82 16.75 10.63 2.79
N ILE A 83 16.63 9.97 1.64
CA ILE A 83 16.68 8.51 1.52
C ILE A 83 17.95 8.01 0.81
N GLY A 84 18.92 8.91 0.59
CA GLY A 84 20.18 8.60 -0.06
C GLY A 84 20.05 8.27 -1.55
N TRP A 85 18.96 8.67 -2.21
CA TRP A 85 18.78 8.49 -3.64
C TRP A 85 19.19 9.73 -4.40
N ARG A 86 19.63 9.54 -5.64
CA ARG A 86 20.03 10.61 -6.54
C ARG A 86 19.19 10.54 -7.81
N ARG A 87 18.98 11.69 -8.48
CA ARG A 87 18.16 11.76 -9.70
C ARG A 87 18.71 10.85 -10.80
N GLU A 88 20.03 10.76 -10.92
CA GLU A 88 20.71 9.91 -11.90
C GLU A 88 20.46 8.42 -11.69
N ASP A 89 19.95 7.99 -10.53
CA ASP A 89 19.64 6.58 -10.26
C ASP A 89 18.21 6.22 -10.68
N ILE A 90 17.35 7.21 -10.95
CA ILE A 90 15.92 7.05 -11.22
C ILE A 90 15.51 7.59 -12.60
N PHE A 91 14.28 7.31 -13.03
CA PHE A 91 13.66 7.96 -14.18
C PHE A 91 12.46 8.81 -13.71
N ILE A 92 12.30 10.00 -14.25
CA ILE A 92 11.27 10.97 -13.86
C ILE A 92 10.53 11.40 -15.12
N THR A 93 9.20 11.35 -15.09
CA THR A 93 8.33 11.86 -16.16
C THR A 93 7.08 12.51 -15.58
N ASN A 94 6.20 12.99 -16.45
CA ASN A 94 4.93 13.59 -16.08
C ASN A 94 3.78 12.90 -16.82
N ALA A 95 2.57 12.96 -16.25
CA ALA A 95 1.34 12.55 -16.93
C ALA A 95 1.04 13.44 -18.15
N VAL A 96 1.39 14.73 -18.10
CA VAL A 96 1.37 15.64 -19.25
C VAL A 96 2.76 16.24 -19.44
N LEU A 97 3.34 16.13 -20.63
CA LEU A 97 4.73 16.52 -20.90
C LEU A 97 4.92 18.03 -21.18
N CYS A 98 3.83 18.79 -21.29
CA CYS A 98 3.84 20.25 -21.53
C CYS A 98 3.33 21.00 -20.30
N ASN A 99 3.87 22.20 -20.04
CA ASN A 99 3.35 23.03 -18.94
C ASN A 99 1.92 23.55 -19.25
N PRO A 100 0.92 23.25 -18.40
CA PRO A 100 -0.48 23.61 -18.62
C PRO A 100 -0.79 25.06 -18.18
N ARG A 101 0.15 26.00 -18.32
CA ARG A 101 -0.09 27.40 -17.95
C ARG A 101 -1.19 28.03 -18.80
N GLU A 102 -2.02 28.82 -18.12
CA GLU A 102 -3.01 29.71 -18.72
C GLU A 102 -2.32 30.85 -19.49
N GLU A 103 -3.09 31.58 -20.30
CA GLU A 103 -2.59 32.72 -21.08
C GLU A 103 -2.03 33.83 -20.19
N ASN A 104 -2.60 34.01 -18.99
CA ASN A 104 -2.11 34.91 -17.94
C ASN A 104 -0.74 34.47 -17.35
N GLY A 105 -0.21 33.32 -17.76
CA GLY A 105 1.07 32.78 -17.28
C GLY A 105 0.98 32.02 -15.95
N ASN A 106 -0.19 31.76 -15.39
CA ASN A 106 -0.34 30.98 -14.16
C ASN A 106 -0.38 29.48 -14.45
N ASN A 107 0.23 28.68 -13.56
CA ASN A 107 0.11 27.23 -13.63
C ASN A 107 -1.33 26.81 -13.31
N SER A 108 -1.94 26.08 -14.25
CA SER A 108 -3.23 25.43 -14.06
C SER A 108 -3.05 23.92 -13.91
N THR A 109 -4.14 23.21 -13.61
CA THR A 109 -4.17 21.74 -13.61
C THR A 109 -4.41 21.30 -15.05
N PRO A 110 -3.73 20.26 -15.58
CA PRO A 110 -4.02 19.75 -16.91
C PRO A 110 -5.47 19.24 -16.98
N THR A 111 -6.11 19.45 -18.14
CA THR A 111 -7.46 18.95 -18.38
C THR A 111 -7.45 17.43 -18.53
N ARG A 112 -8.62 16.80 -18.41
CA ARG A 112 -8.75 15.35 -18.65
C ARG A 112 -8.32 14.98 -20.08
N GLU A 113 -8.69 15.79 -21.06
CA GLU A 113 -8.32 15.59 -22.46
C GLU A 113 -6.80 15.72 -22.66
N GLU A 114 -6.16 16.72 -22.06
CA GLU A 114 -4.71 16.88 -22.12
C GLU A 114 -3.96 15.69 -21.52
N ILE A 115 -4.49 15.09 -20.45
CA ILE A 115 -3.97 13.85 -19.88
C ILE A 115 -4.15 12.71 -20.88
N ILE A 116 -5.36 12.47 -21.39
CA ILE A 116 -5.68 11.40 -22.34
C ILE A 116 -4.78 11.46 -23.58
N ASN A 117 -4.60 12.66 -24.15
CA ASN A 117 -3.73 12.87 -25.32
C ASN A 117 -2.27 12.52 -25.05
N CYS A 118 -1.82 12.59 -23.79
CA CYS A 118 -0.45 12.29 -23.40
C CYS A 118 -0.24 10.83 -22.93
N ILE A 119 -1.33 10.08 -22.72
CA ILE A 119 -1.28 8.67 -22.28
C ILE A 119 -0.42 7.78 -23.17
N PRO A 120 -0.50 7.84 -24.53
CA PRO A 120 0.34 7.00 -25.37
C PRO A 120 1.84 7.20 -25.10
N TYR A 121 2.28 8.44 -24.83
CA TYR A 121 3.68 8.71 -24.48
C TYR A 121 4.04 8.16 -23.11
N LEU A 122 3.15 8.26 -22.12
CA LEU A 122 3.38 7.68 -20.80
C LEU A 122 3.48 6.16 -20.87
N GLU A 123 2.59 5.49 -21.61
CA GLU A 123 2.62 4.05 -21.83
C GLU A 123 3.90 3.60 -22.54
N MET A 124 4.26 4.26 -23.65
CA MET A 124 5.52 4.01 -24.36
C MET A 124 6.74 4.21 -23.45
N THR A 125 6.72 5.24 -22.59
CA THR A 125 7.78 5.49 -21.59
C THR A 125 7.86 4.34 -20.59
N ILE A 126 6.73 3.88 -20.05
CA ILE A 126 6.66 2.77 -19.09
C ILE A 126 7.18 1.46 -19.73
N GLU A 127 6.87 1.22 -21.00
CA GLU A 127 7.33 0.05 -21.76
C GLU A 127 8.79 0.14 -22.20
N LEU A 128 9.33 1.34 -22.42
CA LEU A 128 10.74 1.58 -22.71
C LEU A 128 11.59 1.35 -21.45
N ILE A 129 11.18 1.95 -20.34
CA ILE A 129 11.96 1.93 -19.09
C ILE A 129 11.82 0.58 -18.39
N GLN A 130 10.65 -0.05 -18.47
CA GLN A 130 10.33 -1.31 -17.76
C GLN A 130 10.67 -1.22 -16.26
N PRO A 131 10.14 -0.21 -15.54
CA PRO A 131 10.40 -0.07 -14.11
C PRO A 131 9.71 -1.19 -13.33
N ASP A 132 10.34 -1.63 -12.24
CA ASP A 132 9.71 -2.56 -11.29
C ASP A 132 8.68 -1.80 -10.41
N VAL A 133 8.96 -0.51 -10.14
CA VAL A 133 8.12 0.37 -9.32
C VAL A 133 7.84 1.69 -10.03
N ILE A 134 6.56 2.09 -10.06
CA ILE A 134 6.11 3.42 -10.49
C ILE A 134 5.66 4.21 -9.24
N VAL A 135 6.20 5.39 -9.05
CA VAL A 135 5.85 6.29 -7.94
C VAL A 135 5.06 7.47 -8.50
N THR A 136 3.76 7.51 -8.25
CA THR A 136 2.91 8.62 -8.73
C THR A 136 2.93 9.76 -7.72
N LEU A 137 3.18 10.99 -8.17
CA LEU A 137 3.20 12.19 -7.34
C LEU A 137 1.93 13.01 -7.57
N GLY A 138 0.95 12.84 -6.67
CA GLY A 138 -0.35 13.51 -6.74
C GLY A 138 -1.45 12.69 -7.41
N GLN A 139 -2.69 13.18 -7.30
CA GLN A 139 -3.87 12.45 -7.78
C GLN A 139 -3.91 12.38 -9.31
N LYS A 140 -3.46 13.43 -10.02
CA LYS A 140 -3.47 13.44 -11.49
C LYS A 140 -2.51 12.44 -12.11
N ALA A 141 -1.33 12.25 -11.51
CA ALA A 141 -0.41 11.20 -11.92
C ALA A 141 -0.99 9.80 -11.69
N LEU A 142 -1.71 9.61 -10.58
CA LEU A 142 -2.41 8.36 -10.30
C LEU A 142 -3.57 8.14 -11.29
N ASP A 143 -4.40 9.15 -11.54
CA ASP A 143 -5.50 9.09 -12.52
C ASP A 143 -4.97 8.78 -13.93
N ALA A 144 -3.77 9.26 -14.30
CA ALA A 144 -3.14 8.97 -15.57
C ALA A 144 -2.89 7.46 -15.79
N LEU A 145 -2.43 6.74 -14.76
CA LEU A 145 -2.23 5.29 -14.84
C LEU A 145 -3.56 4.54 -15.02
N ASN A 146 -4.65 5.05 -14.44
CA ASN A 146 -5.99 4.48 -14.61
C ASN A 146 -6.49 4.54 -16.07
N PHE A 147 -5.98 5.45 -16.90
CA PHE A 147 -6.29 5.49 -18.33
C PHE A 147 -5.51 4.46 -19.16
N ILE A 148 -4.38 3.96 -18.65
CA ILE A 148 -3.61 2.88 -19.28
C ILE A 148 -4.20 1.53 -18.87
N SER A 149 -4.27 1.27 -17.56
CA SER A 149 -4.90 0.08 -17.00
C SER A 149 -5.73 0.47 -15.77
N PRO A 150 -7.04 0.14 -15.75
CA PRO A 150 -7.94 0.57 -14.67
C PRO A 150 -7.48 0.15 -13.27
N HIS A 151 -7.72 1.02 -12.30
CA HIS A 151 -7.54 0.77 -10.88
C HIS A 151 -8.53 1.61 -10.04
N SER A 152 -8.90 1.14 -8.85
CA SER A 152 -9.87 1.85 -7.98
C SER A 152 -9.22 2.72 -6.89
N TYR A 153 -7.90 2.87 -6.92
CA TYR A 153 -7.12 3.51 -5.85
C TYR A 153 -7.25 5.03 -5.83
N LYS A 154 -7.31 5.58 -4.62
CA LYS A 154 -7.34 7.03 -4.35
C LYS A 154 -6.11 7.43 -3.54
N LEU A 155 -5.49 8.56 -3.89
CA LEU A 155 -4.26 9.02 -3.26
C LEU A 155 -4.37 9.13 -1.74
N LYS A 156 -5.45 9.75 -1.24
CA LYS A 156 -5.66 9.98 0.20
C LYS A 156 -5.68 8.68 1.02
N GLU A 157 -6.13 7.59 0.41
CA GLU A 157 -6.33 6.29 1.06
C GLU A 157 -5.09 5.39 0.95
N GLN A 158 -4.27 5.58 -0.09
CA GLN A 158 -3.16 4.67 -0.44
C GLN A 158 -1.77 5.29 -0.28
N VAL A 159 -1.66 6.49 0.30
CA VAL A 159 -0.38 7.20 0.37
C VAL A 159 0.75 6.35 0.99
N GLY A 160 1.79 6.08 0.20
CA GLY A 160 2.94 5.28 0.58
C GLY A 160 2.67 3.78 0.75
N ILE A 161 1.47 3.30 0.36
CA ILE A 161 1.10 1.88 0.37
C ILE A 161 1.25 1.37 -1.07
N PRO A 162 2.22 0.47 -1.35
CA PRO A 162 2.38 -0.11 -2.68
C PRO A 162 1.16 -0.97 -3.04
N PHE A 163 0.75 -0.91 -4.31
CA PHE A 163 -0.24 -1.83 -4.86
C PHE A 163 0.23 -2.40 -6.20
N LYS A 164 -0.25 -3.60 -6.54
CA LYS A 164 0.06 -4.23 -7.82
C LYS A 164 -0.73 -3.55 -8.93
N TRP A 165 -0.05 -3.20 -10.02
CA TRP A 165 -0.63 -2.64 -11.22
C TRP A 165 0.08 -3.26 -12.42
N GLU A 166 -0.66 -4.06 -13.19
CA GLU A 166 -0.09 -4.97 -14.19
C GLU A 166 1.04 -5.84 -13.59
N ARG A 167 2.23 -5.82 -14.22
CA ARG A 167 3.45 -6.50 -13.80
C ARG A 167 4.33 -5.69 -12.85
N ARG A 168 3.84 -4.56 -12.33
CA ARG A 168 4.62 -3.56 -11.57
C ARG A 168 3.98 -3.27 -10.21
N LEU A 169 4.72 -2.61 -9.34
CA LEU A 169 4.15 -1.97 -8.15
C LEU A 169 3.97 -0.47 -8.38
N VAL A 170 2.86 0.07 -7.92
CA VAL A 170 2.62 1.52 -7.88
C VAL A 170 2.62 1.98 -6.43
N VAL A 171 3.37 3.05 -6.14
CA VAL A 171 3.42 3.70 -4.83
C VAL A 171 2.89 5.13 -4.99
N PRO A 172 1.65 5.42 -4.57
CA PRO A 172 1.11 6.75 -4.69
C PRO A 172 1.61 7.63 -3.55
N LEU A 173 2.22 8.75 -3.89
CA LEU A 173 2.72 9.75 -2.96
C LEU A 173 2.09 11.11 -3.27
N TYR A 174 2.14 12.01 -2.28
CA TYR A 174 1.72 13.38 -2.52
C TYR A 174 2.74 14.11 -3.39
N HIS A 175 2.24 15.04 -4.20
CA HIS A 175 3.08 15.93 -4.96
C HIS A 175 3.92 16.81 -4.01
N PRO A 176 5.20 17.10 -4.30
CA PRO A 176 6.06 17.90 -3.40
C PRO A 176 5.83 19.42 -3.54
N GLY A 177 4.91 19.84 -4.40
CA GLY A 177 4.63 21.26 -4.65
C GLY A 177 3.79 21.96 -3.56
N PRO A 178 3.79 23.31 -3.52
CA PRO A 178 3.20 24.09 -2.43
C PRO A 178 1.73 23.77 -2.10
N ARG A 179 0.88 23.56 -3.12
CA ARG A 179 -0.55 23.23 -2.90
C ARG A 179 -0.74 21.92 -2.16
N ALA A 180 0.08 20.90 -2.45
CA ALA A 180 -0.02 19.60 -1.80
C ALA A 180 0.52 19.61 -0.36
N LEU A 181 1.46 20.51 -0.03
CA LEU A 181 1.97 20.67 1.32
C LEU A 181 0.90 21.09 2.34
N LEU A 182 -0.17 21.78 1.88
CA LEU A 182 -1.34 22.11 2.71
C LEU A 182 -2.08 20.86 3.22
N HIS A 183 -2.03 19.76 2.46
CA HIS A 183 -2.70 18.51 2.80
C HIS A 183 -1.75 17.48 3.42
N ARG A 184 -0.46 17.53 3.03
CA ARG A 184 0.56 16.62 3.55
C ARG A 184 1.89 17.33 3.65
N SER A 185 2.26 17.69 4.88
CA SER A 185 3.50 18.39 5.18
C SER A 185 4.75 17.64 4.69
N LEU A 186 5.82 18.39 4.45
CA LEU A 186 7.08 17.83 3.97
C LEU A 186 7.64 16.75 4.90
N THR A 187 7.44 16.89 6.23
CA THR A 187 7.80 15.86 7.22
C THR A 187 7.05 14.55 7.00
N LYS A 188 5.75 14.59 6.69
CA LYS A 188 4.96 13.39 6.38
C LYS A 188 5.39 12.78 5.05
N GLN A 189 5.65 13.61 4.04
CA GLN A 189 6.17 13.15 2.75
C GLN A 189 7.55 12.48 2.90
N ARG A 190 8.43 13.03 3.75
CA ARG A 190 9.72 12.40 4.10
C ARG A 190 9.53 10.99 4.65
N SER A 191 8.59 10.80 5.58
CA SER A 191 8.27 9.47 6.10
C SER A 191 7.78 8.51 5.01
N ASP A 192 7.06 9.00 4.00
CA ASP A 192 6.62 8.16 2.89
C ASP A 192 7.77 7.77 1.95
N PHE A 193 8.69 8.70 1.67
CA PHE A 193 9.91 8.40 0.91
C PHE A 193 10.80 7.39 1.67
N ILE A 194 10.92 7.51 3.00
CA ILE A 194 11.63 6.50 3.80
C ILE A 194 11.00 5.12 3.67
N ARG A 195 9.67 5.01 3.59
CA ARG A 195 8.99 3.73 3.32
C ARG A 195 9.29 3.22 1.92
N LEU A 196 9.28 4.09 0.91
CA LEU A 196 9.68 3.74 -0.45
C LEU A 196 11.10 3.15 -0.49
N ALA A 197 12.06 3.78 0.17
CA ALA A 197 13.45 3.32 0.20
C ALA A 197 13.66 1.95 0.88
N LYS A 198 12.70 1.50 1.70
CA LYS A 198 12.75 0.17 2.33
C LYS A 198 12.30 -0.95 1.41
N ILE A 199 11.49 -0.66 0.40
CA ILE A 199 10.90 -1.67 -0.49
C ILE A 199 11.63 -1.80 -1.81
N VAL A 200 12.30 -0.74 -2.26
CA VAL A 200 12.94 -0.69 -3.56
C VAL A 200 14.28 0.04 -3.49
N HIS A 201 15.20 -0.35 -4.34
CA HIS A 201 16.44 0.34 -4.60
C HIS A 201 16.39 0.86 -6.05
N PRO A 202 16.80 2.10 -6.33
CA PRO A 202 16.54 2.75 -7.61
C PRO A 202 17.19 2.00 -8.80
N VAL A 203 18.41 1.49 -8.61
CA VAL A 203 19.14 0.69 -9.63
C VAL A 203 18.84 -0.82 -9.56
N LYS A 204 18.78 -1.41 -8.36
CA LYS A 204 18.63 -2.87 -8.19
C LYS A 204 17.18 -3.35 -8.27
N GLY A 205 16.23 -2.42 -8.29
CA GLY A 205 14.80 -2.73 -8.23
C GLY A 205 14.40 -3.17 -6.84
N LEU A 206 13.42 -4.07 -6.77
CA LEU A 206 12.93 -4.56 -5.49
C LEU A 206 14.08 -5.19 -4.70
N ILE A 207 14.32 -4.71 -3.47
CA ILE A 207 15.51 -5.06 -2.70
C ILE A 207 15.44 -6.54 -2.34
N LYS A 208 16.36 -7.39 -2.81
CA LYS A 208 16.28 -8.85 -2.58
C LYS A 208 16.37 -9.32 -1.13
N HIS A 209 16.67 -8.49 -0.13
CA HIS A 209 16.40 -8.85 1.29
C HIS A 209 14.90 -8.78 1.65
N SER A 210 14.09 -8.26 0.73
CA SER A 210 12.64 -8.43 0.59
C SER A 210 12.26 -9.58 -0.37
N LEU A 211 13.21 -10.39 -0.86
CA LEU A 211 12.99 -11.59 -1.71
C LEU A 211 13.79 -12.84 -1.27
N ARG A 212 14.71 -12.75 -0.29
CA ARG A 212 15.43 -13.90 0.31
C ARG A 212 14.58 -14.71 1.30
N ARG A 213 13.30 -14.35 1.45
CA ARG A 213 12.27 -15.16 2.12
C ARG A 213 11.24 -15.75 1.15
N GLU A 214 11.43 -15.61 -0.16
CA GLU A 214 10.45 -16.04 -1.16
C GLU A 214 11.08 -16.89 -2.27
N VAL A 215 11.70 -18.03 -1.93
CA VAL A 215 11.64 -19.27 -2.74
C VAL A 215 11.88 -20.47 -1.82
N SER A 216 10.84 -20.92 -1.11
CA SER A 216 10.59 -22.35 -0.94
C SER A 216 9.09 -22.53 -0.82
N HIS A 217 8.57 -23.37 -1.69
CA HIS A 217 7.17 -23.50 -2.04
C HIS A 217 6.20 -23.73 -0.88
N TYR A 218 4.98 -23.22 -1.14
CA TYR A 218 3.68 -23.63 -0.65
C TYR A 218 3.19 -23.07 0.71
N ASN A 219 2.07 -22.35 0.56
CA ASN A 219 1.04 -21.98 1.53
C ASN A 219 1.16 -20.65 2.31
N GLN A 220 0.24 -19.78 1.88
CA GLN A 220 -0.52 -18.78 2.64
C GLN A 220 -0.05 -17.32 2.63
N GLU A 221 -0.76 -16.58 1.77
CA GLU A 221 -1.33 -15.29 2.14
C GLU A 221 -1.83 -15.33 3.59
N ILE A 222 -1.49 -14.33 4.39
CA ILE A 222 -2.38 -13.23 4.77
C ILE A 222 -1.53 -12.31 5.66
N ILE A 223 -1.70 -11.00 5.50
CA ILE A 223 -1.81 -9.97 6.56
C ILE A 223 -1.76 -8.64 5.82
N SER A 224 -2.94 -8.06 5.60
CA SER A 224 -3.06 -6.62 5.39
C SER A 224 -4.12 -6.11 6.37
N PRO A 225 -4.18 -4.80 6.66
CA PRO A 225 -5.23 -4.20 7.52
C PRO A 225 -6.69 -4.51 7.11
N LYS A 226 -6.89 -5.21 5.99
CA LYS A 226 -8.17 -5.75 5.49
C LYS A 226 -8.49 -7.17 6.01
N ALA A 227 -7.54 -7.93 6.56
CA ALA A 227 -7.73 -9.33 7.00
C ALA A 227 -8.59 -9.43 8.26
N LEU A 228 -8.31 -8.61 9.28
CA LEU A 228 -9.11 -8.53 10.51
C LEU A 228 -10.59 -8.25 10.20
N HIS A 229 -10.87 -7.27 9.34
CA HIS A 229 -12.23 -6.91 8.95
C HIS A 229 -12.97 -8.07 8.25
N LYS A 230 -12.28 -8.80 7.37
CA LYS A 230 -12.85 -9.98 6.70
C LYS A 230 -13.10 -11.13 7.67
N LEU A 231 -12.16 -11.43 8.57
CA LEU A 231 -12.34 -12.48 9.58
C LEU A 231 -13.50 -12.15 10.52
N ILE A 232 -13.64 -10.88 10.94
CA ILE A 232 -14.80 -10.44 11.73
C ILE A 232 -16.10 -10.69 10.94
N LEU A 233 -16.16 -10.31 9.66
CA LEU A 233 -17.34 -10.56 8.83
C LEU A 233 -17.63 -12.06 8.70
N MET A 234 -16.62 -12.89 8.48
CA MET A 234 -16.79 -14.32 8.30
C MET A 234 -17.27 -15.00 9.59
N VAL A 235 -16.70 -14.65 10.75
CA VAL A 235 -17.16 -15.12 12.05
C VAL A 235 -18.64 -14.77 12.27
N ILE A 236 -19.04 -13.54 11.94
CA ILE A 236 -20.42 -13.06 12.08
C ILE A 236 -21.35 -13.76 11.06
N GLN A 237 -20.90 -13.99 9.83
CA GLN A 237 -21.69 -14.68 8.80
C GLN A 237 -21.89 -16.16 9.14
N THR A 238 -20.87 -16.83 9.68
CA THR A 238 -20.92 -18.25 10.05
C THR A 238 -21.70 -18.49 11.34
N LEU A 239 -21.45 -17.71 12.39
CA LEU A 239 -22.03 -17.94 13.73
C LEU A 239 -23.25 -17.05 14.02
N GLY A 240 -23.57 -16.10 13.14
CA GLY A 240 -24.59 -15.09 13.38
C GLY A 240 -24.16 -14.08 14.44
N GLN A 241 -24.88 -14.03 15.56
CA GLN A 241 -24.62 -13.06 16.62
C GLN A 241 -23.54 -13.57 17.59
N VAL A 242 -22.46 -12.80 17.70
CA VAL A 242 -21.38 -13.05 18.67
C VAL A 242 -21.18 -11.86 19.59
N THR A 243 -20.83 -12.13 20.86
CA THR A 243 -20.45 -11.07 21.78
C THR A 243 -19.05 -10.54 21.45
N TYR A 244 -18.75 -9.28 21.77
CA TYR A 244 -17.39 -8.72 21.62
C TYR A 244 -16.34 -9.61 22.32
N PHE A 245 -16.71 -10.13 23.49
CA PHE A 245 -15.89 -11.05 24.27
C PHE A 245 -15.56 -12.32 23.49
N LYS A 246 -16.60 -13.02 23.00
CA LYS A 246 -16.45 -14.25 22.23
C LYS A 246 -15.68 -14.01 20.94
N LEU A 247 -15.98 -12.93 20.22
CA LEU A 247 -15.28 -12.53 19.01
C LEU A 247 -13.77 -12.32 19.26
N THR A 248 -13.40 -11.64 20.35
CA THR A 248 -11.99 -11.46 20.72
C THR A 248 -11.27 -12.80 20.91
N LYS A 249 -11.94 -13.78 21.53
CA LYS A 249 -11.36 -15.10 21.79
C LYS A 249 -11.31 -15.97 20.54
N LEU A 250 -12.32 -15.92 19.69
CA LEU A 250 -12.33 -16.62 18.40
C LEU A 250 -11.20 -16.13 17.50
N LEU A 251 -11.02 -14.81 17.38
CA LEU A 251 -9.90 -14.23 16.61
C LEU A 251 -8.55 -14.67 17.20
N TYR A 252 -8.43 -14.68 18.53
CA TYR A 252 -7.23 -15.20 19.20
C TYR A 252 -6.94 -16.66 18.85
N PHE A 253 -7.95 -17.53 18.85
CA PHE A 253 -7.77 -18.93 18.47
C PHE A 253 -7.42 -19.11 16.99
N ILE A 254 -8.05 -18.34 16.11
CA ILE A 254 -7.72 -18.32 14.68
C ILE A 254 -6.25 -17.96 14.49
N ASP A 255 -5.77 -16.90 15.13
CA ASP A 255 -4.38 -16.47 14.99
C ASP A 255 -3.40 -17.40 15.68
N LEU A 256 -3.76 -17.98 16.82
CA LEU A 256 -2.90 -18.93 17.52
C LEU A 256 -2.74 -20.24 16.73
N GLU A 257 -3.84 -20.80 16.22
CA GLU A 257 -3.80 -22.02 15.42
C GLU A 257 -3.15 -21.76 14.06
N ALA A 258 -3.36 -20.59 13.46
CA ALA A 258 -2.66 -20.19 12.24
C ALA A 258 -1.15 -20.06 12.48
N LEU A 259 -0.76 -19.47 13.61
CA LEU A 259 0.64 -19.36 13.98
C LEU A 259 1.29 -20.74 14.17
N GLN A 260 0.56 -21.71 14.73
CA GLN A 260 1.03 -23.09 14.90
C GLN A 260 1.08 -23.86 13.57
N ARG A 261 0.09 -23.70 12.70
CA ARG A 261 -0.06 -24.47 11.46
C ARG A 261 0.75 -23.89 10.30
N PHE A 262 0.89 -22.57 10.26
CA PHE A 262 1.45 -21.83 9.13
C PHE A 262 2.64 -20.94 9.52
N GLY A 263 3.02 -20.90 10.80
CA GLY A 263 4.13 -20.07 11.28
C GLY A 263 3.84 -18.57 11.30
N GLN A 264 2.59 -18.16 11.05
CA GLN A 264 2.15 -16.77 11.08
C GLN A 264 0.68 -16.62 11.49
N THR A 265 0.36 -15.48 12.09
CA THR A 265 -1.03 -15.10 12.37
C THR A 265 -1.77 -14.72 11.07
N LEU A 266 -3.10 -14.75 11.05
CA LEU A 266 -3.88 -14.26 9.92
C LEU A 266 -4.20 -12.76 10.06
N THR A 267 -4.38 -12.25 11.27
CA THR A 267 -4.72 -10.84 11.45
C THR A 267 -3.50 -9.93 11.49
N GLY A 268 -2.35 -10.45 11.96
CA GLY A 268 -1.16 -9.64 12.25
C GLY A 268 -1.31 -8.76 13.49
N GLU A 269 -2.39 -8.95 14.26
CA GLU A 269 -2.72 -8.13 15.40
C GLU A 269 -1.99 -8.58 16.67
N ILE A 270 -1.84 -7.63 17.59
CA ILE A 270 -1.31 -7.89 18.92
C ILE A 270 -2.42 -8.36 19.86
N TYR A 271 -2.13 -9.40 20.64
CA TYR A 271 -2.98 -9.84 21.74
C TYR A 271 -2.27 -9.56 23.04
N LEU A 272 -2.86 -8.74 23.90
CA LEU A 272 -2.33 -8.37 25.20
C LEU A 272 -3.02 -9.15 26.31
N ARG A 273 -2.28 -9.48 27.36
CA ARG A 273 -2.85 -10.04 28.59
C ARG A 273 -3.71 -8.99 29.30
N GLN A 274 -4.98 -9.32 29.52
CA GLN A 274 -5.95 -8.56 30.33
C GLN A 274 -6.61 -9.48 31.34
N GLN A 275 -7.35 -8.95 32.33
CA GLN A 275 -7.99 -9.73 33.40
C GLN A 275 -8.81 -10.93 32.89
N GLU A 276 -9.47 -10.80 31.74
CA GLU A 276 -10.28 -11.86 31.14
C GLU A 276 -9.57 -12.60 29.98
N GLY A 277 -8.25 -12.71 30.04
CA GLY A 277 -7.40 -13.42 29.09
C GLY A 277 -6.83 -12.54 27.97
N PRO A 278 -6.50 -13.13 26.80
CA PRO A 278 -5.96 -12.39 25.66
C PRO A 278 -6.98 -11.37 25.12
N TRP A 279 -6.51 -10.17 24.81
CA TRP A 279 -7.34 -9.07 24.31
C TRP A 279 -6.66 -8.35 23.15
N MET A 280 -7.41 -8.10 22.09
CA MET A 280 -6.95 -7.38 20.90
C MET A 280 -7.31 -5.88 21.01
N PRO A 281 -6.32 -4.97 21.12
CA PRO A 281 -6.59 -3.54 21.29
C PRO A 281 -7.25 -2.87 20.10
N SER A 282 -6.92 -3.32 18.89
CA SER A 282 -7.41 -2.80 17.63
C SER A 282 -8.85 -3.19 17.33
N LEU A 283 -9.39 -4.24 17.98
CA LEU A 283 -10.70 -4.81 17.64
C LEU A 283 -11.84 -3.79 17.76
N LYS A 284 -11.87 -2.99 18.84
CA LYS A 284 -12.92 -1.97 19.03
C LYS A 284 -12.93 -0.95 17.89
N LYS A 285 -11.73 -0.52 17.46
CA LYS A 285 -11.55 0.42 16.34
C LYS A 285 -11.93 -0.24 15.01
N ALA A 286 -11.55 -1.49 14.79
CA ALA A 286 -11.93 -2.25 13.60
C ALA A 286 -13.46 -2.37 13.47
N ILE A 287 -14.15 -2.73 14.56
CA ILE A 287 -15.62 -2.80 14.59
C ILE A 287 -16.25 -1.43 14.34
N SER A 288 -15.72 -0.34 14.90
CA SER A 288 -16.28 1.00 14.66
C SER A 288 -16.17 1.42 13.20
N PHE A 289 -15.04 1.13 12.53
CA PHE A 289 -14.89 1.36 11.09
C PHE A 289 -15.88 0.55 10.24
N MET A 290 -16.32 -0.62 10.72
CA MET A 290 -17.37 -1.42 10.06
C MET A 290 -18.77 -0.88 10.31
N SER A 291 -18.95 -0.09 11.37
CA SER A 291 -20.25 0.40 11.86
C SER A 291 -20.61 1.81 11.37
N GLU A 292 -19.66 2.57 10.82
CA GLU A 292 -19.83 4.00 10.47
C GLU A 292 -20.63 4.28 9.17
N LYS A 293 -21.56 3.38 8.81
CA LYS A 293 -22.66 3.66 7.87
C LYS A 293 -24.03 3.31 8.48
N GLU A 294 -24.25 3.66 9.74
CA GLU A 294 -25.51 4.18 10.32
C GLU A 294 -25.41 4.24 11.85
N ILE A 295 -25.84 5.35 12.44
CA ILE A 295 -25.70 5.64 13.87
C ILE A 295 -26.76 4.87 14.68
N LYS A 296 -26.33 4.13 15.72
CA LYS A 296 -26.74 4.32 17.13
C LYS A 296 -26.00 3.35 18.05
N VAL A 297 -25.30 3.90 19.03
CA VAL A 297 -24.69 3.17 20.15
C VAL A 297 -25.78 2.82 21.15
N PHE A 298 -26.02 1.53 21.39
CA PHE A 298 -26.58 1.01 22.65
C PHE A 298 -26.01 -0.38 22.94
N HIS A 299 -26.05 -0.75 24.22
CA HIS A 299 -25.38 -1.85 24.90
C HIS A 299 -25.07 -3.16 24.13
N HIS A 300 -23.89 -3.71 24.46
CA HIS A 300 -23.31 -5.02 24.12
C HIS A 300 -24.25 -6.09 23.51
N ARG A 301 -24.60 -5.95 22.23
CA ARG A 301 -24.80 -7.02 21.23
C ARG A 301 -24.48 -6.41 19.86
N ILE A 302 -23.60 -7.05 19.08
CA ILE A 302 -23.24 -6.55 17.73
C ILE A 302 -24.48 -6.76 16.84
N PRO A 303 -25.11 -5.70 16.29
CA PRO A 303 -26.29 -5.85 15.44
C PRO A 303 -25.92 -6.58 14.14
N ILE A 304 -26.85 -7.40 13.66
CA ILE A 304 -26.76 -8.06 12.35
C ILE A 304 -26.79 -6.96 11.29
N VAL A 305 -25.64 -6.70 10.66
CA VAL A 305 -25.59 -5.98 9.39
C VAL A 305 -26.29 -6.87 8.34
N SER A 306 -27.18 -6.27 7.57
CA SER A 306 -28.13 -6.87 6.64
C SER A 306 -27.60 -8.06 5.82
N ARG A 307 -28.52 -9.00 5.48
CA ARG A 307 -28.29 -10.08 4.51
C ARG A 307 -28.10 -9.49 3.11
N GLY A 308 -26.84 -9.27 2.71
CA GLY A 308 -26.47 -8.92 1.34
C GLY A 308 -25.01 -8.45 1.26
N PRO A 309 -24.25 -8.81 0.21
CA PRO A 309 -22.84 -8.44 0.12
C PRO A 309 -22.71 -6.94 -0.14
N SER A 310 -22.08 -6.21 0.79
CA SER A 310 -21.65 -4.83 0.53
C SER A 310 -20.59 -4.84 -0.60
N PRO A 311 -20.71 -4.03 -1.66
CA PRO A 311 -19.81 -4.05 -2.83
C PRO A 311 -18.36 -3.60 -2.53
N ARG A 312 -18.02 -3.31 -1.27
CA ARG A 312 -16.71 -2.76 -0.85
C ARG A 312 -15.74 -3.79 -0.27
N PHE A 313 -16.12 -5.07 -0.19
CA PHE A 313 -15.32 -6.12 0.45
C PHE A 313 -15.10 -7.36 -0.43
N SER A 314 -15.13 -7.25 -1.75
CA SER A 314 -14.75 -8.35 -2.65
C SER A 314 -13.23 -8.41 -2.82
N ILE A 315 -12.55 -9.23 -2.00
CA ILE A 315 -11.23 -9.83 -2.29
C ILE A 315 -11.21 -11.21 -1.61
N ASP A 316 -10.85 -12.24 -2.35
CA ASP A 316 -10.90 -13.65 -1.94
C ASP A 316 -9.83 -13.98 -0.88
N PHE A 317 -10.23 -14.67 0.19
CA PHE A 317 -9.30 -15.57 0.89
C PHE A 317 -9.13 -16.77 -0.05
N ASN A 318 -7.92 -17.32 -0.18
CA ASN A 318 -7.79 -18.60 -0.85
C ASN A 318 -8.60 -19.69 -0.12
N GLU A 319 -9.05 -20.70 -0.86
CA GLU A 319 -9.93 -21.77 -0.38
C GLU A 319 -9.40 -22.46 0.89
N GLN A 320 -8.09 -22.69 0.96
CA GLN A 320 -7.44 -23.31 2.12
C GLN A 320 -7.54 -22.47 3.40
N THR A 321 -7.49 -21.14 3.29
CA THR A 321 -7.66 -20.27 4.46
C THR A 321 -9.11 -20.25 4.91
N LEU A 322 -10.05 -20.23 3.96
CA LEU A 322 -11.48 -20.29 4.27
C LEU A 322 -11.80 -21.58 5.04
N GLU A 323 -11.36 -22.72 4.52
CA GLU A 323 -11.52 -24.03 5.16
C GLU A 323 -10.90 -24.04 6.57
N PHE A 324 -9.65 -23.59 6.72
CA PHE A 324 -8.99 -23.52 8.03
C PHE A 324 -9.79 -22.71 9.04
N VAL A 325 -10.27 -21.52 8.68
CA VAL A 325 -11.01 -20.70 9.64
C VAL A 325 -12.36 -21.34 9.95
N LEU A 326 -13.02 -21.98 8.98
CA LEU A 326 -14.24 -22.73 9.23
C LEU A 326 -14.00 -23.91 10.20
N GLU A 327 -12.88 -24.63 10.11
CA GLU A 327 -12.48 -25.66 11.08
C GLU A 327 -12.34 -25.10 12.50
N VAL A 328 -11.67 -23.95 12.65
CA VAL A 328 -11.53 -23.27 13.95
C VAL A 328 -12.90 -22.82 14.48
N LEU A 329 -13.78 -22.33 13.62
CA LEU A 329 -15.13 -21.91 14.00
C LEU A 329 -16.04 -23.08 14.34
N ASP A 330 -15.91 -24.23 13.70
CA ASP A 330 -16.63 -25.44 14.08
C ASP A 330 -16.21 -25.89 15.50
N LYS A 331 -14.90 -25.89 15.76
CA LYS A 331 -14.31 -26.31 17.04
C LYS A 331 -14.67 -25.40 18.22
N TYR A 332 -14.67 -24.08 18.04
CA TYR A 332 -14.84 -23.13 19.16
C TYR A 332 -16.11 -22.27 19.08
N GLY A 333 -16.77 -22.22 17.92
CA GLY A 333 -17.86 -21.29 17.63
C GLY A 333 -19.11 -21.53 18.46
N ASN A 334 -19.37 -22.76 18.90
CA ASN A 334 -20.54 -23.11 19.73
C ASN A 334 -20.30 -22.96 21.24
N LEU A 335 -19.07 -22.69 21.67
CA LEU A 335 -18.74 -22.55 23.09
C LEU A 335 -19.36 -21.29 23.73
N THR A 336 -19.73 -21.39 24.99
CA THR A 336 -20.12 -20.24 25.81
C THR A 336 -18.93 -19.33 26.10
N ASN A 337 -19.20 -18.09 26.55
CA ASN A 337 -18.14 -17.16 26.97
C ASN A 337 -17.25 -17.75 28.08
N THR A 338 -17.81 -18.55 28.98
CA THR A 338 -17.05 -19.18 30.07
C THR A 338 -16.13 -20.29 29.56
N GLU A 339 -16.64 -21.14 28.67
CA GLU A 339 -15.87 -22.25 28.08
C GLU A 339 -14.72 -21.73 27.21
N ILE A 340 -15.01 -20.79 26.30
CA ILE A 340 -13.99 -20.23 25.40
C ILE A 340 -12.91 -19.46 26.18
N LYS A 341 -13.28 -18.78 27.28
CA LYS A 341 -12.33 -18.16 28.21
C LYS A 341 -11.43 -19.20 28.87
N THR A 342 -12.03 -20.28 29.38
CA THR A 342 -11.31 -21.36 30.06
C THR A 342 -10.30 -22.01 29.12
N LEU A 343 -10.68 -22.26 27.87
CA LEU A 343 -9.77 -22.77 26.86
C LEU A 343 -8.65 -21.79 26.53
N ALA A 344 -8.95 -20.49 26.44
CA ALA A 344 -7.92 -19.49 26.15
C ALA A 344 -6.83 -19.49 27.24
N TYR A 345 -7.20 -19.63 28.51
CA TYR A 345 -6.24 -19.78 29.61
C TYR A 345 -5.40 -21.05 29.57
N ARG A 346 -5.91 -22.11 28.92
CA ARG A 346 -5.21 -23.39 28.79
C ARG A 346 -4.21 -23.43 27.64
N THR A 347 -4.19 -22.41 26.78
CA THR A 347 -3.20 -22.29 25.70
C THR A 347 -1.79 -22.12 26.26
N ALA A 348 -0.79 -22.67 25.57
CA ALA A 348 0.62 -22.57 25.97
C ALA A 348 1.10 -21.13 26.29
N PRO A 349 0.85 -20.11 25.44
CA PRO A 349 1.19 -18.72 25.76
C PRO A 349 0.56 -18.19 27.05
N MET A 350 -0.70 -18.53 27.31
CA MET A 350 -1.38 -18.08 28.52
C MET A 350 -0.87 -18.81 29.76
N LYS A 351 -0.60 -20.12 29.68
CA LYS A 351 0.03 -20.86 30.78
C LYS A 351 1.40 -20.28 31.14
N TYR A 352 2.20 -19.88 30.15
CA TYR A 352 3.46 -19.20 30.38
C TYR A 352 3.26 -17.90 31.16
N ILE A 353 2.34 -17.05 30.70
CA ILE A 353 2.02 -15.78 31.38
C ILE A 353 1.56 -16.01 32.82
N LEU A 354 0.66 -16.98 33.05
CA LEU A 354 0.18 -17.32 34.40
C LEU A 354 1.32 -17.81 35.30
N LYS A 355 2.31 -18.53 34.75
CA LYS A 355 3.51 -18.96 35.50
C LYS A 355 4.37 -17.76 35.91
N GLN A 356 4.55 -16.78 35.02
CA GLN A 356 5.27 -15.54 35.34
C GLN A 356 4.52 -14.70 36.38
N GLU A 357 3.18 -14.64 36.30
CA GLU A 357 2.34 -13.99 37.33
C GLU A 357 2.48 -14.66 38.70
N ALA A 358 2.53 -16.00 38.75
CA ALA A 358 2.75 -16.75 39.99
C ALA A 358 4.15 -16.51 40.61
N GLN A 359 5.12 -16.05 39.81
CA GLN A 359 6.45 -15.65 40.25
C GLN A 359 6.52 -14.17 40.69
N GLY A 360 5.38 -13.48 40.75
CA GLY A 360 5.28 -12.09 41.20
C GLY A 360 5.51 -11.03 40.11
N ARG A 361 5.64 -11.42 38.84
CA ARG A 361 5.76 -10.47 37.72
C ARG A 361 4.38 -9.91 37.34
N ASP A 362 4.27 -8.60 37.12
CA ASP A 362 3.06 -8.03 36.54
C ASP A 362 3.04 -8.25 35.03
N MET A 363 2.23 -9.21 34.59
CA MET A 363 2.09 -9.55 33.17
C MET A 363 0.91 -8.83 32.51
N ARG A 364 0.23 -7.89 33.19
CA ARG A 364 -0.83 -7.10 32.55
C ARG A 364 -0.26 -6.29 31.40
N LYS A 365 -0.98 -6.26 30.28
CA LYS A 365 -0.57 -5.60 29.03
C LYS A 365 0.69 -6.19 28.38
N VAL A 366 1.24 -7.30 28.90
CA VAL A 366 2.30 -8.04 28.21
C VAL A 366 1.71 -8.79 27.03
N PRO A 367 2.41 -8.88 25.88
CA PRO A 367 1.88 -9.59 24.73
C PRO A 367 1.75 -11.10 24.98
N VAL A 368 0.57 -11.63 24.68
CA VAL A 368 0.28 -13.05 24.53
C VAL A 368 0.74 -13.54 23.14
N ILE A 369 0.46 -12.73 22.11
CA ILE A 369 0.92 -12.91 20.73
C ILE A 369 1.36 -11.54 20.20
N TYR A 370 2.54 -11.48 19.60
CA TYR A 370 3.05 -10.30 18.92
C TYR A 370 4.08 -10.68 17.86
N ASN A 371 3.98 -10.09 16.67
CA ASN A 371 4.95 -10.26 15.57
C ASN A 371 5.25 -11.74 15.24
N ASN A 372 4.19 -12.54 15.08
CA ASN A 372 4.25 -13.99 14.84
C ASN A 372 5.07 -14.76 15.89
N LYS A 373 5.02 -14.31 17.14
CA LYS A 373 5.58 -14.99 18.29
C LYS A 373 4.57 -15.03 19.42
N VAL A 374 4.64 -16.10 20.21
CA VAL A 374 3.86 -16.26 21.45
C VAL A 374 4.68 -15.81 22.66
N SER A 375 4.01 -15.59 23.80
CA SER A 375 4.59 -14.97 25.00
C SER A 375 5.93 -15.56 25.50
N TYR A 376 6.12 -16.87 25.45
CA TYR A 376 7.37 -17.51 25.89
C TYR A 376 8.53 -17.27 24.92
N GLU A 377 8.25 -17.20 23.61
CA GLU A 377 9.26 -16.90 22.57
C GLU A 377 9.68 -15.42 22.59
N LEU A 378 8.82 -14.55 23.10
CA LEU A 378 9.10 -13.12 23.23
C LEU A 378 10.04 -12.81 24.41
N ASP A 379 10.00 -13.61 25.46
CA ASP A 379 10.83 -13.44 26.66
C ASP A 379 12.20 -14.13 26.54
N GLY A 380 12.57 -14.58 25.33
CA GLY A 380 13.84 -15.29 25.08
C GLY A 380 13.94 -16.66 25.78
N SER A 381 12.83 -17.17 26.33
CA SER A 381 12.75 -18.47 26.97
C SER A 381 12.47 -19.52 25.90
N SER A 382 13.51 -19.90 25.15
CA SER A 382 13.50 -21.06 24.24
C SER A 382 14.11 -22.27 24.92
#